data_AF-A0A2G7M590-F1
#
_entry.id   AF-A0A2G7M590-F1
#
_cell.length_a   1.000
_cell.length_b   1.000
_cell.length_c   1.000
_cell.angle_alpha   90.00
_cell.angle_beta   90.00
_cell.angle_gamma   90.00
#
_symmetry.space_group_name_H-M   'P 1'
#
loop_
_entity.id
_entity.type
_entity.pdbx_description
1 polymer ?
#
loop_
_entity_poly.entity_id
_entity_poly.type
_entity_poly.pdbx_seq_one_letter_code
_entity_poly.pdbx_strand_id
1 'polypeptide(L)'
;MIGKEITSSDLLKESEALFTINKAAKRAEKIFRTSSCKSGKCSKKKLGNKLNKLYEMKRHIIEKALTSDLAELRGIHSKFDAIGNKEDLLYYQFGKYNFHVPVDSYEICNVPYLGEYVQKKYLKRNKSKYTTSRAKLILNNWMLEYRDEDN
;
A
#
# COMPACT_ATOMS: atom_id res chain seq x y z
N MET A 1 3.17 -27.37 -13.39
CA MET A 1 3.17 -26.25 -14.36
C MET A 1 4.34 -25.35 -14.02
N ILE A 2 5.07 -24.87 -15.04
CA ILE A 2 6.23 -24.00 -14.85
C ILE A 2 5.69 -22.62 -14.46
N GLY A 3 5.73 -22.30 -13.16
CA GLY A 3 5.48 -20.96 -12.68
C GLY A 3 6.40 -20.01 -13.43
N LYS A 4 5.84 -18.99 -14.08
CA LYS A 4 6.62 -18.03 -14.85
C LYS A 4 7.57 -17.34 -13.88
N GLU A 5 8.89 -17.51 -14.06
CA GLU A 5 9.88 -16.86 -13.22
C GLU A 5 9.68 -15.33 -13.30
N ILE A 6 9.45 -14.71 -12.14
CA ILE A 6 9.30 -13.27 -12.04
C ILE A 6 10.65 -12.62 -12.26
N THR A 7 10.73 -11.75 -13.27
CA THR A 7 11.95 -10.98 -13.49
C THR A 7 12.03 -9.80 -12.54
N SER A 8 13.24 -9.30 -12.29
CA SER A 8 13.46 -8.05 -11.56
C SER A 8 12.74 -6.84 -12.18
N SER A 9 12.52 -6.88 -13.51
CA SER A 9 11.75 -5.87 -14.25
C SER A 9 10.24 -5.95 -13.94
N ASP A 10 9.70 -7.14 -13.76
CA ASP A 10 8.29 -7.33 -13.39
C ASP A 10 8.04 -6.84 -11.96
N LEU A 11 8.89 -7.20 -10.99
CA LEU A 11 8.79 -6.65 -9.63
C LEU A 11 8.87 -5.12 -9.60
N LEU A 12 9.71 -4.54 -10.47
CA LEU A 12 9.82 -3.09 -10.59
C LEU A 12 8.53 -2.45 -11.11
N LYS A 13 7.88 -3.03 -12.12
CA LYS A 13 6.63 -2.54 -12.69
C LYS A 13 5.49 -2.63 -11.65
N GLU A 14 5.45 -3.71 -10.89
CA GLU A 14 4.38 -4.03 -9.97
C GLU A 14 4.48 -3.15 -8.71
N SER A 15 5.70 -3.05 -8.17
CA SER A 15 5.99 -2.15 -7.04
C SER A 15 5.77 -0.67 -7.39
N GLU A 16 6.08 -0.23 -8.62
CA GLU A 16 5.78 1.13 -9.11
C GLU A 16 4.27 1.39 -9.24
N ALA A 17 3.51 0.38 -9.68
CA ALA A 17 2.06 0.46 -9.71
C ALA A 17 1.49 0.59 -8.29
N LEU A 18 1.98 -0.20 -7.34
CA LEU A 18 1.57 -0.11 -5.94
C LEU A 18 1.94 1.25 -5.31
N PHE A 19 3.14 1.78 -5.61
CA PHE A 19 3.54 3.12 -5.22
C PHE A 19 2.56 4.18 -5.71
N THR A 20 2.09 4.05 -6.95
CA THR A 20 1.09 4.95 -7.56
C THR A 20 -0.26 4.86 -6.82
N ILE A 21 -0.71 3.67 -6.44
CA ILE A 21 -1.94 3.46 -5.64
C ILE A 21 -1.80 4.09 -4.26
N ASN A 22 -0.70 3.83 -3.55
CA ASN A 22 -0.43 4.39 -2.22
C ASN A 22 -0.41 5.93 -2.26
N LYS A 23 0.18 6.52 -3.31
CA LYS A 23 0.17 7.98 -3.50
C LYS A 23 -1.24 8.52 -3.77
N ALA A 24 -2.05 7.80 -4.54
CA ALA A 24 -3.45 8.14 -4.78
C ALA A 24 -4.29 8.04 -3.49
N ALA A 25 -4.05 7.03 -2.65
CA ALA A 25 -4.68 6.86 -1.35
C ALA A 25 -4.35 8.05 -0.43
N LYS A 26 -3.07 8.37 -0.25
CA LYS A 26 -2.63 9.53 0.56
C LYS A 26 -3.23 10.86 0.06
N ARG A 27 -3.35 11.04 -1.26
CA ARG A 27 -4.02 12.22 -1.83
C ARG A 27 -5.52 12.22 -1.51
N ALA A 28 -6.20 11.09 -1.65
CA ALA A 28 -7.63 10.97 -1.34
C ALA A 28 -7.89 11.19 0.15
N GLU A 29 -7.03 10.68 1.03
CA GLU A 29 -7.09 10.89 2.47
C GLU A 29 -6.97 12.38 2.83
N LYS A 30 -5.98 13.08 2.25
CA LYS A 30 -5.82 14.51 2.47
C LYS A 30 -7.09 15.27 2.10
N ILE A 31 -7.68 14.97 0.94
CA ILE A 31 -8.93 15.60 0.49
C ILE A 31 -10.10 15.21 1.39
N PHE A 32 -10.20 13.95 1.79
CA PHE A 32 -11.26 13.45 2.68
C PHE A 32 -11.26 14.15 4.04
N ARG A 33 -10.07 14.37 4.64
CA ARG A 33 -9.91 15.08 5.90
C ARG A 33 -10.35 16.54 5.82
N THR A 34 -10.10 17.21 4.68
CA THR A 34 -10.43 18.62 4.48
C THR A 34 -11.80 18.87 3.84
N SER A 35 -12.44 17.84 3.27
CA SER A 35 -13.70 18.00 2.54
C SER A 35 -14.88 18.15 3.49
N SER A 36 -15.65 19.24 3.31
CA SER A 36 -16.95 19.45 3.93
C SER A 36 -18.12 19.03 3.02
N CYS A 37 -17.85 18.62 1.79
CA CYS A 37 -18.88 18.31 0.80
C CYS A 37 -19.68 17.06 1.19
N LYS A 38 -21.01 17.21 1.30
CA LYS A 38 -21.93 16.11 1.66
C LYS A 38 -22.47 15.34 0.43
N SER A 39 -22.47 15.95 -0.75
CA SER A 39 -23.02 15.38 -2.00
C SER A 39 -22.07 15.53 -3.20
N GLY A 40 -22.41 14.91 -4.34
CA GLY A 40 -21.60 14.97 -5.57
C GLY A 40 -20.44 13.97 -5.62
N LYS A 41 -19.52 14.15 -6.58
CA LYS A 41 -18.35 13.27 -6.80
C LYS A 41 -17.30 13.39 -5.68
N CYS A 42 -17.25 14.55 -5.03
CA CYS A 42 -16.33 14.87 -3.94
C CYS A 42 -16.97 14.71 -2.55
N SER A 43 -18.13 14.04 -2.47
CA SER A 43 -18.78 13.82 -1.18
C SER A 43 -17.89 13.01 -0.25
N LYS A 44 -17.92 13.34 1.05
CA LYS A 44 -17.13 12.66 2.08
C LYS A 44 -17.35 11.14 2.05
N LYS A 45 -18.59 10.68 1.85
CA LYS A 45 -18.93 9.26 1.67
C LYS A 45 -18.22 8.62 0.47
N LYS A 46 -18.27 9.24 -0.71
CA LYS A 46 -17.62 8.67 -1.92
C LYS A 46 -16.09 8.70 -1.81
N LEU A 47 -15.53 9.75 -1.21
CA LEU A 47 -14.10 9.86 -0.94
C LEU A 47 -13.64 8.79 0.06
N GLY A 48 -14.40 8.56 1.14
CA GLY A 48 -14.15 7.50 2.11
C GLY A 48 -14.17 6.12 1.46
N ASN A 49 -15.22 5.80 0.69
CA ASN A 49 -15.29 4.53 -0.05
C ASN A 49 -14.12 4.35 -1.03
N LYS A 50 -13.71 5.42 -1.71
CA LYS A 50 -12.55 5.38 -2.61
C LYS A 50 -11.24 5.16 -1.84
N LEU A 51 -11.10 5.80 -0.68
CA LEU A 51 -9.92 5.67 0.17
C LEU A 51 -9.78 4.24 0.69
N ASN A 52 -10.85 3.68 1.26
CA ASN A 52 -10.88 2.31 1.76
C ASN A 52 -10.49 1.32 0.67
N LYS A 53 -11.12 1.41 -0.52
CA LYS A 53 -10.77 0.54 -1.67
C LYS A 53 -9.30 0.61 -2.09
N LEU A 54 -8.66 1.78 -1.97
CA LEU A 54 -7.24 1.93 -2.33
C LEU A 54 -6.32 1.33 -1.24
N TYR A 55 -6.70 1.46 0.03
CA TYR A 55 -5.94 0.84 1.13
C TYR A 55 -6.13 -0.67 1.19
N GLU A 56 -7.35 -1.18 0.97
CA GLU A 56 -7.64 -2.62 0.82
C GLU A 56 -6.82 -3.22 -0.32
N MET A 57 -6.85 -2.60 -1.50
CA MET A 57 -6.03 -3.05 -2.63
C MET A 57 -4.54 -3.07 -2.28
N LYS A 58 -4.03 -2.04 -1.57
CA LYS A 58 -2.63 -2.02 -1.16
C LYS A 58 -2.31 -3.17 -0.21
N ARG A 59 -3.18 -3.41 0.78
CA ARG A 59 -3.03 -4.46 1.78
C ARG A 59 -2.99 -5.84 1.11
N HIS A 60 -3.99 -6.17 0.29
CA HIS A 60 -4.05 -7.45 -0.42
C HIS A 60 -2.83 -7.69 -1.32
N ILE A 61 -2.34 -6.66 -2.03
CA ILE A 61 -1.15 -6.80 -2.88
C ILE A 61 0.10 -7.11 -2.04
N ILE A 62 0.25 -6.45 -0.89
CA ILE A 62 1.40 -6.69 0.01
C ILE A 62 1.31 -8.08 0.62
N GLU A 63 0.15 -8.48 1.14
CA GLU A 63 -0.08 -9.82 1.69
C GLU A 63 0.21 -10.89 0.65
N LYS A 64 -0.30 -10.74 -0.57
CA LYS A 64 -0.03 -11.67 -1.66
C LYS A 64 1.46 -11.71 -2.02
N ALA A 65 2.12 -10.55 -2.09
CA ALA A 65 3.54 -10.49 -2.37
C ALA A 65 4.39 -11.14 -1.26
N LEU A 66 3.95 -11.09 0.01
CA LEU A 66 4.60 -11.79 1.11
C LEU A 66 4.44 -13.30 0.99
N THR A 67 3.21 -13.79 0.74
CA THR A 67 2.95 -15.23 0.58
C THR A 67 3.67 -15.84 -0.62
N SER A 68 4.05 -15.03 -1.60
CA SER A 68 4.80 -15.45 -2.77
C SER A 68 6.32 -15.19 -2.67
N ASP A 69 6.84 -14.79 -1.50
CA ASP A 69 8.25 -14.44 -1.28
C ASP A 69 8.79 -13.30 -2.18
N LEU A 70 7.91 -12.39 -2.62
CA LEU A 70 8.24 -11.24 -3.48
C LEU A 70 8.36 -9.93 -2.73
N ALA A 71 7.84 -9.89 -1.50
CA ALA A 71 7.98 -8.80 -0.56
C ALA A 71 8.65 -9.29 0.71
N GLU A 72 9.32 -8.37 1.41
CA GLU A 72 10.03 -8.66 2.65
C GLU A 72 9.48 -7.79 3.77
N LEU A 73 9.08 -8.42 4.89
CA LEU A 73 8.78 -7.71 6.12
C LEU A 73 10.09 -7.29 6.80
N ARG A 74 10.34 -5.98 6.84
CA ARG A 74 11.58 -5.39 7.36
C ARG A 74 11.51 -5.06 8.85
N GLY A 75 10.33 -4.78 9.39
CA GLY A 75 10.19 -4.37 10.78
C GLY A 75 8.88 -3.65 11.10
N ILE A 76 8.79 -3.03 12.27
CA ILE A 76 7.67 -2.21 12.72
C ILE A 76 8.15 -0.79 13.01
N HIS A 77 7.40 0.22 12.55
CA HIS A 77 7.50 1.59 13.06
C HIS A 77 6.28 1.93 13.90
N SER A 78 6.42 2.84 14.86
CA SER A 78 5.28 3.41 15.60
C SER A 78 5.03 4.86 15.19
N LYS A 79 3.77 5.29 15.14
CA LYS A 79 3.40 6.72 15.06
C LYS A 79 2.32 7.03 16.09
N PHE A 80 2.14 8.31 16.36
CA PHE A 80 0.98 8.80 17.10
C PHE A 80 -0.05 9.37 16.13
N ASP A 81 -1.32 9.07 16.36
CA ASP A 81 -2.43 9.72 15.66
C ASP A 81 -2.63 11.17 16.16
N ALA A 82 -3.62 11.86 15.61
CA ALA A 82 -3.89 13.26 15.98
C ALA A 82 -4.46 13.44 17.40
N ILE A 83 -4.86 12.36 18.06
CA ILE A 83 -5.49 12.34 19.39
C ILE A 83 -4.48 11.78 20.43
N GLY A 84 -3.31 11.33 20.00
CA GLY A 84 -2.23 10.82 20.86
C GLY A 84 -2.23 9.30 21.03
N ASN A 85 -3.05 8.55 20.28
CA ASN A 85 -3.01 7.09 20.31
C ASN A 85 -1.81 6.58 19.52
N LYS A 86 -1.06 5.64 20.09
CA LYS A 86 0.02 4.94 19.40
C LYS A 86 -0.55 3.95 18.39
N GLU A 87 -0.09 4.03 17.15
CA GLU A 87 -0.42 3.13 16.04
C GLU A 87 0.87 2.52 15.51
N ASP A 88 0.95 1.19 15.52
CA ASP A 88 2.08 0.45 14.97
C ASP A 88 1.84 0.11 13.49
N LEU A 89 2.91 0.20 12.70
CA LEU A 89 2.93 0.08 11.25
C LEU A 89 3.98 -0.94 10.83
N LEU A 90 3.55 -2.04 10.22
CA LEU A 90 4.45 -2.99 9.57
C LEU A 90 5.10 -2.35 8.36
N TYR A 91 6.41 -2.53 8.24
CA TYR A 91 7.25 -1.95 7.21
C TYR A 91 7.70 -3.03 6.23
N TYR A 92 7.27 -2.91 4.99
CA TYR A 92 7.54 -3.89 3.94
C TYR A 92 8.37 -3.27 2.84
N GLN A 93 9.29 -4.06 2.28
CA GLN A 93 9.90 -3.77 1.00
C GLN A 93 9.24 -4.63 -0.08
N PHE A 94 8.82 -4.00 -1.17
CA PHE A 94 8.34 -4.68 -2.37
C PHE A 94 9.00 -4.05 -3.60
N GLY A 95 9.81 -4.83 -4.31
CA GLY A 95 10.73 -4.30 -5.32
C GLY A 95 11.66 -3.22 -4.75
N LYS A 96 11.69 -2.04 -5.39
CA LYS A 96 12.48 -0.88 -4.92
C LYS A 96 11.72 0.05 -3.96
N TYR A 97 10.47 -0.27 -3.65
CA TYR A 97 9.60 0.61 -2.89
C TYR A 97 9.33 0.05 -1.50
N ASN A 98 9.08 0.96 -0.56
CA ASN A 98 8.74 0.58 0.80
C ASN A 98 7.34 1.07 1.17
N PHE A 99 6.64 0.25 1.94
CA PHE A 99 5.24 0.45 2.28
C PHE A 99 5.02 0.23 3.77
N HIS A 100 4.11 1.01 4.32
CA HIS A 100 3.62 0.84 5.70
C HIS A 100 2.18 0.36 5.68
N VAL A 101 1.86 -0.70 6.41
CA VAL A 101 0.48 -1.17 6.62
C VAL A 101 0.22 -1.15 8.12
N PRO A 102 -0.97 -0.70 8.58
CA PRO A 102 -1.36 -0.84 9.98
C PRO A 102 -1.25 -2.29 10.43
N VAL A 103 -0.71 -2.49 11.63
CA VAL A 103 -0.68 -3.79 12.30
C VAL A 103 -2.11 -4.18 12.66
N ASP A 104 -2.54 -5.38 12.28
CA ASP A 104 -3.66 -6.02 12.95
C ASP A 104 -3.16 -6.71 14.23
N SER A 105 -4.00 -6.77 15.27
CA SER A 105 -3.64 -7.10 16.67
C SER A 105 -2.91 -8.43 16.90
N TYR A 106 -2.74 -9.27 15.88
CA TYR A 106 -2.17 -10.61 15.96
C TYR A 106 -0.78 -10.76 15.29
N GLU A 107 -0.25 -9.73 14.62
CA GLU A 107 0.95 -9.85 13.77
C GLU A 107 2.28 -9.39 14.43
N ILE A 108 2.27 -9.07 15.72
CA ILE A 108 3.37 -8.32 16.38
C ILE A 108 4.50 -9.22 16.88
N CYS A 109 4.24 -10.50 17.12
CA CYS A 109 5.23 -11.38 17.73
C CYS A 109 6.38 -11.64 16.74
N ASN A 110 7.58 -11.11 17.07
CA ASN A 110 8.90 -11.36 16.47
C ASN A 110 9.39 -10.39 15.38
N VAL A 111 8.75 -9.24 15.18
CA VAL A 111 9.18 -8.28 14.17
C VAL A 111 10.08 -7.18 14.78
N PRO A 112 11.25 -6.86 14.22
CA PRO A 112 12.17 -5.88 14.81
C PRO A 112 11.57 -4.47 14.81
N TYR A 113 11.72 -3.75 15.92
CA TYR A 113 11.32 -2.35 16.03
C TYR A 113 12.35 -1.45 15.34
N LEU A 114 11.87 -0.64 14.39
CA LEU A 114 12.69 0.24 13.55
C LEU A 114 12.66 1.71 14.02
N GLY A 115 11.99 1.99 15.14
CA GLY A 115 11.86 3.34 15.67
C GLY A 115 10.54 4.03 15.30
N GLU A 116 10.46 5.32 15.58
CA GLU A 116 9.29 6.13 15.26
C GLU A 116 9.21 6.43 13.76
N TYR A 117 8.00 6.37 13.21
CA TYR A 117 7.74 6.76 11.84
C TYR A 117 7.93 8.27 11.69
N VAL A 118 9.07 8.66 11.12
CA VAL A 118 9.34 10.05 10.74
C VAL A 118 8.84 10.26 9.31
N GLN A 119 7.77 11.03 9.16
CA GLN A 119 7.34 11.47 7.84
C GLN A 119 8.38 12.42 7.24
N LYS A 120 9.28 11.90 6.39
CA LYS A 120 10.24 12.74 5.66
C LYS A 120 9.50 13.84 4.90
N LYS A 121 9.81 15.11 5.20
CA LYS A 121 9.38 16.27 4.40
C LYS A 121 9.85 16.02 2.95
N TYR A 122 8.92 16.00 2.01
CA TYR A 122 9.11 15.58 0.62
C TYR A 122 10.39 16.13 -0.04
N LEU A 123 11.47 15.35 -0.04
CA LEU A 123 12.63 15.56 -0.92
C LEU A 123 12.23 15.09 -2.32
N LYS A 124 11.95 16.05 -3.22
CA LYS A 124 11.48 15.90 -4.62
C LYS A 124 10.24 15.01 -4.79
N ARG A 125 9.21 15.56 -5.46
CA ARG A 125 8.02 14.79 -5.87
C ARG A 125 8.44 13.71 -6.87
N ASN A 126 8.76 12.49 -6.41
CA ASN A 126 8.87 11.34 -7.30
C ASN A 126 7.54 11.24 -8.07
N LYS A 127 7.62 11.51 -9.39
CA LYS A 127 6.47 11.39 -10.29
C LYS A 127 6.17 9.90 -10.39
N SER A 128 4.91 9.53 -10.22
CA SER A 128 4.48 8.16 -10.48
C SER A 128 4.62 7.90 -11.98
N LYS A 129 5.20 6.77 -12.36
CA LYS A 129 5.29 6.38 -13.78
C LYS A 129 3.92 6.16 -14.40
N TYR A 130 2.94 5.70 -13.60
CA TYR A 130 1.62 5.31 -14.07
C TYR A 130 0.51 6.28 -13.63
N THR A 131 -0.59 6.28 -14.38
CA THR A 131 -1.87 6.82 -13.91
C THR A 131 -2.50 5.84 -12.92
N THR A 132 -3.41 6.31 -12.05
CA THR A 132 -4.11 5.42 -11.10
C THR A 132 -4.87 4.31 -11.83
N SER A 133 -5.49 4.59 -12.97
CA SER A 133 -6.23 3.56 -13.74
C SER A 133 -5.30 2.50 -14.32
N ARG A 134 -4.15 2.89 -14.87
CA ARG A 134 -3.15 1.93 -15.39
C ARG A 134 -2.52 1.12 -14.27
N ALA A 135 -2.22 1.74 -13.12
CA ALA A 135 -1.70 1.04 -11.96
C ALA A 135 -2.69 -0.02 -11.44
N LYS A 136 -3.99 0.30 -11.37
CA LYS A 136 -5.03 -0.69 -11.01
C LYS A 136 -5.06 -1.86 -11.98
N LEU A 137 -4.98 -1.61 -13.28
CA LEU A 137 -4.96 -2.67 -14.29
C LEU A 137 -3.75 -3.58 -14.12
N ILE A 138 -2.55 -3.01 -13.92
CA ILE A 138 -1.31 -3.78 -13.69
C ILE A 138 -1.47 -4.69 -12.47
N LEU A 139 -1.91 -4.13 -11.34
CA LEU A 139 -2.04 -4.88 -10.09
C LEU A 139 -3.16 -5.92 -10.13
N ASN A 140 -4.28 -5.62 -10.80
CA ASN A 140 -5.36 -6.60 -10.96
C ASN A 140 -4.92 -7.78 -11.82
N ASN A 141 -4.21 -7.53 -12.92
CA ASN A 141 -3.70 -8.61 -13.77
C ASN A 141 -2.68 -9.46 -12.99
N TRP A 142 -1.78 -8.82 -12.25
CA TRP A 142 -0.84 -9.51 -11.39
C TRP A 142 -1.56 -10.39 -10.36
N MET A 143 -2.59 -9.88 -9.68
CA MET A 143 -3.38 -10.69 -8.74
C MET A 143 -4.09 -11.88 -9.38
N LEU A 144 -4.44 -11.82 -10.66
CA LEU A 144 -5.05 -12.94 -11.39
C LEU A 144 -3.99 -13.97 -11.83
N GLU A 145 -2.83 -13.51 -12.28
CA GLU A 145 -1.71 -14.36 -12.70
C GLU A 145 -1.12 -15.17 -11.54
N TYR A 146 -1.18 -14.62 -10.32
CA TYR A 146 -0.72 -15.28 -9.09
C TYR A 146 -1.87 -15.80 -8.23
N ARG A 147 -3.09 -15.95 -8.76
CA ARG A 147 -4.13 -16.67 -8.00
C ARG A 147 -3.60 -18.08 -7.73
N ASP A 148 -3.55 -18.43 -6.45
CA ASP A 148 -3.31 -19.82 -6.09
C ASP A 148 -4.47 -20.61 -6.69
N GLU A 149 -4.18 -21.66 -7.44
CA GLU A 149 -5.17 -22.71 -7.63
C GLU A 149 -5.40 -23.29 -6.24
N ASP A 150 -6.40 -22.75 -5.53
CA ASP A 150 -6.89 -23.37 -4.30
C ASP A 150 -7.32 -24.80 -4.68
N ASN A 151 -6.52 -25.77 -4.26
CA ASN A 151 -6.87 -27.18 -4.09
C ASN A 151 -7.59 -27.34 -2.75
#